data_AF-D6WY58-F1
#
_entry.id   AF-D6WY58-F1
#
_cell.length_a   1.000
_cell.length_b   1.000
_cell.length_c   1.000
_cell.angle_alpha   90.00
_cell.angle_beta   90.00
_cell.angle_gamma   90.00
#
_symmetry.space_group_name_H-M   'P 1'
#
loop_
_entity.id
_entity.type
_entity.pdbx_description
1 polymer ?
#
loop_
_entity_poly.entity_id
_entity_poly.type
_entity_poly.pdbx_seq_one_letter_code
_entity_poly.pdbx_strand_id
1 'polypeptide(L)'
;MATVRIFLLLSVITLGKSLEPVKNCTKPGPFCETCSSLVACVQDSDGSWTKNPLAKCDLPSRCVSGVCTTVEEPFCWGTADLEFPCKSVGAFPDPFYCNKFVLCVKEGARLKPYLNECPPGFGFDIKTDLCDSELGDGQCPETLPVPICTQAGQSGALDGKPAMYYICEQYSEVKKVLYPVLDVCPGAQVYEEYQCVDKGGTTTVPTTMTTVPTTTEMKTEQ
;
A
#
# COMPACT_ATOMS: atom_id res chain seq x y z
N MET A 1 -35.10 48.03 38.73
CA MET A 1 -33.84 47.51 38.16
C MET A 1 -34.16 46.23 37.40
N ALA A 2 -34.18 46.29 36.08
CA ALA A 2 -34.47 45.13 35.22
C ALA A 2 -33.17 44.71 34.53
N THR A 3 -32.73 43.49 34.79
CA THR A 3 -31.46 42.94 34.30
C THR A 3 -31.70 42.29 32.94
N VAL A 4 -31.27 42.95 31.86
CA VAL A 4 -31.32 42.43 30.50
C VAL A 4 -30.19 41.41 30.33
N ARG A 5 -30.53 40.14 30.04
CA ARG A 5 -29.55 39.10 29.70
C ARG A 5 -29.36 39.06 28.18
N ILE A 6 -28.22 39.55 27.71
CA ILE A 6 -27.76 39.44 26.33
C ILE A 6 -27.21 38.03 26.13
N PHE A 7 -27.89 37.22 25.32
CA PHE A 7 -27.37 35.95 24.82
C PHE A 7 -26.53 36.23 23.56
N LEU A 8 -25.21 36.22 23.72
CA LEU A 8 -24.26 36.21 22.61
C LEU A 8 -24.20 34.79 22.02
N LEU A 9 -24.81 34.60 20.86
CA LEU A 9 -24.63 33.42 20.02
C LEU A 9 -23.27 33.53 19.32
N LEU A 10 -22.26 32.85 19.88
CA LEU A 10 -20.99 32.61 19.21
C LEU A 10 -21.16 31.44 18.22
N SER A 11 -21.35 31.77 16.95
CA SER A 11 -21.25 30.81 15.85
C SER A 11 -19.78 30.44 15.64
N VAL A 12 -19.38 29.28 16.13
CA VAL A 12 -18.07 28.69 15.83
C VAL A 12 -18.13 28.10 14.43
N ILE A 13 -17.61 28.83 13.43
CA ILE A 13 -17.32 28.27 12.11
C ILE A 13 -15.95 27.60 12.19
N THR A 14 -15.91 26.30 12.45
CA THR A 14 -14.69 25.50 12.28
C THR A 14 -14.51 25.21 10.79
N LEU A 15 -13.69 26.02 10.09
CA LEU A 15 -13.12 25.62 8.80
C LEU A 15 -12.13 24.48 9.05
N GLY A 16 -12.55 23.24 8.79
CA GLY A 16 -11.68 22.07 8.78
C GLY A 16 -10.70 22.17 7.61
N LYS A 17 -9.53 22.79 7.84
CA LYS A 17 -8.37 22.58 6.98
C LYS A 17 -7.71 21.27 7.41
N SER A 18 -7.84 20.25 6.57
CA SER A 18 -6.97 19.08 6.63
C SER A 18 -5.52 19.59 6.53
N LEU A 19 -4.78 19.51 7.64
CA LEU A 19 -3.38 19.93 7.70
C LEU A 19 -2.54 18.80 7.10
N GLU A 20 -2.42 18.80 5.78
CA GLU A 20 -1.46 17.95 5.09
C GLU A 20 -0.04 18.31 5.58
N PRO A 21 0.82 17.32 5.90
CA PRO A 21 2.17 17.60 6.36
C PRO A 21 2.96 18.28 5.22
N VAL A 22 3.56 19.44 5.52
CA VAL A 22 4.37 20.20 4.56
C VAL A 22 5.63 19.40 4.23
N LYS A 23 5.82 19.09 2.95
CA LYS A 23 7.03 18.39 2.49
C LYS A 23 8.16 19.37 2.17
N ASN A 24 9.41 18.95 2.36
CA ASN A 24 10.59 19.76 2.09
C ASN A 24 11.27 19.36 0.78
N CYS A 25 11.93 20.33 0.15
CA CYS A 25 12.70 20.12 -1.06
C CYS A 25 13.90 19.21 -0.79
N THR A 26 14.11 18.24 -1.68
CA THR A 26 15.32 17.40 -1.67
C THR A 26 16.02 17.32 -3.02
N LYS A 27 15.36 17.78 -4.09
CA LYS A 27 15.95 17.90 -5.43
C LYS A 27 15.48 19.19 -6.13
N PRO A 28 16.29 19.78 -7.01
CA PRO A 28 15.86 20.94 -7.78
C PRO A 28 14.75 20.57 -8.77
N GLY A 29 13.82 21.50 -9.03
CA GLY A 29 12.73 21.34 -9.99
C GLY A 29 11.32 21.36 -9.38
N PRO A 30 10.28 21.02 -10.16
CA PRO A 30 8.90 20.99 -9.69
C PRO A 30 8.68 19.98 -8.55
N PHE A 31 7.93 20.38 -7.52
CA PHE A 31 7.73 19.63 -6.30
C PHE A 31 6.36 19.88 -5.69
N CYS A 32 5.70 18.83 -5.22
CA CYS A 32 4.43 18.94 -4.50
C CYS A 32 4.69 19.19 -3.01
N GLU A 33 4.56 20.45 -2.60
CA GLU A 33 4.67 20.83 -1.19
C GLU A 33 3.49 20.28 -0.38
N THR A 34 2.29 20.38 -0.96
CA THR A 34 1.04 19.79 -0.46
C THR A 34 0.27 19.23 -1.66
N CYS A 35 -0.83 18.53 -1.42
CA CYS A 35 -1.68 18.02 -2.49
C CYS A 35 -2.41 19.12 -3.28
N SER A 36 -2.35 20.37 -2.81
CA SER A 36 -2.92 21.53 -3.49
C SER A 36 -1.89 22.58 -3.91
N SER A 37 -0.60 22.38 -3.60
CA SER A 37 0.45 23.38 -3.83
C SER A 37 1.61 22.77 -4.62
N LEU A 38 1.84 23.30 -5.83
CA LEU A 38 2.98 22.99 -6.67
C LEU A 38 3.99 24.13 -6.59
N VAL A 39 5.22 23.80 -6.22
CA VAL A 39 6.34 24.73 -6.10
C VAL A 39 7.52 24.29 -6.96
N ALA A 40 8.43 25.21 -7.28
CA ALA A 40 9.75 24.90 -7.78
C ALA A 40 10.73 24.96 -6.61
N CYS A 41 11.46 23.87 -6.40
CA CYS A 41 12.60 23.81 -5.50
C CYS A 41 13.84 24.33 -6.23
N VAL A 42 14.47 25.36 -5.67
CA VAL A 42 15.75 25.91 -6.13
C VAL A 42 16.76 25.72 -5.00
N GLN A 43 17.93 25.16 -5.31
CA GLN A 43 19.02 25.08 -4.35
C GLN A 43 19.92 26.30 -4.53
N ASP A 44 20.09 27.06 -3.46
CA ASP A 44 20.94 28.24 -3.44
C ASP A 44 22.43 27.85 -3.31
N SER A 45 23.34 28.80 -3.57
CA SER A 45 24.78 28.54 -3.57
C SER A 45 25.35 28.09 -2.23
N ASP A 46 24.64 28.39 -1.13
CA ASP A 46 24.99 27.97 0.23
C ASP A 46 24.40 26.60 0.60
N GLY A 47 23.72 25.94 -0.33
CA GLY A 47 23.06 24.65 -0.13
C GLY A 47 21.66 24.74 0.47
N SER A 48 21.18 25.95 0.79
CA SER A 48 19.80 26.15 1.27
C SER A 48 18.77 25.96 0.16
N TRP A 49 17.52 25.73 0.55
CA TRP A 49 16.42 25.47 -0.38
C TRP A 49 15.42 26.61 -0.38
N THR A 50 15.18 27.18 -1.55
CA THR A 50 14.10 28.13 -1.80
C THR A 50 12.93 27.46 -2.52
N LYS A 51 11.72 27.67 -2.01
CA LYS A 51 10.46 27.18 -2.61
C LYS A 51 9.74 28.33 -3.31
N ASN A 52 9.67 28.28 -4.64
CA ASN A 52 8.96 29.26 -5.44
C ASN A 52 7.58 28.71 -5.86
N PRO A 53 6.46 29.31 -5.46
CA PRO A 53 5.14 28.85 -5.87
C PRO A 53 4.99 28.89 -7.40
N LEU A 54 4.54 27.78 -8.00
CA LEU A 54 4.27 27.68 -9.43
C LEU A 54 2.77 27.67 -9.71
N ALA A 55 2.02 26.86 -8.97
CA ALA A 55 0.59 26.71 -9.17
C ALA A 55 -0.11 26.21 -7.90
N LYS A 56 -1.41 26.47 -7.86
CA LYS A 56 -2.33 25.82 -6.92
C LYS A 56 -3.16 24.82 -7.71
N CYS A 57 -3.21 23.57 -7.25
CA CYS A 57 -4.04 22.55 -7.88
C CYS A 57 -5.46 22.64 -7.30
N ASP A 58 -6.39 23.13 -8.11
CA ASP A 58 -7.80 23.19 -7.75
C ASP A 58 -8.51 21.88 -8.12
N LEU A 59 -9.55 21.55 -7.37
CA LEU A 59 -10.35 20.35 -7.60
C LEU A 59 -10.94 20.33 -9.03
N PRO A 60 -10.96 19.15 -9.70
CA PRO A 60 -10.64 17.82 -9.18
C PRO A 60 -9.14 17.46 -9.20
N SER A 61 -8.26 18.39 -9.58
CA SER A 61 -6.82 18.12 -9.66
C SER A 61 -6.12 18.23 -8.30
N ARG A 62 -5.08 17.42 -8.12
CA ARG A 62 -4.15 17.42 -6.99
C ARG A 62 -2.71 17.44 -7.50
N CYS A 63 -1.81 17.93 -6.67
CA CYS A 63 -0.38 17.87 -6.95
C CYS A 63 0.12 16.45 -6.68
N VAL A 64 0.59 15.78 -7.73
CA VAL A 64 1.25 14.48 -7.67
C VAL A 64 2.55 14.59 -8.44
N SER A 65 3.65 14.12 -7.85
CA SER A 65 4.97 14.03 -8.51
C SER A 65 5.41 15.30 -9.26
N GLY A 66 5.15 16.47 -8.66
CA GLY A 66 5.54 17.77 -9.22
C GLY A 66 4.61 18.30 -10.33
N VAL A 67 3.40 17.75 -10.48
CA VAL A 67 2.43 18.18 -11.51
C VAL A 67 1.00 18.20 -10.93
N CYS A 68 0.19 19.19 -11.32
CA CYS A 68 -1.25 19.14 -11.06
C CYS A 68 -1.91 18.14 -12.03
N THR A 69 -2.44 17.05 -11.49
CA THR A 69 -3.09 15.97 -12.25
C THR A 69 -4.43 15.58 -11.64
N THR A 70 -5.27 14.88 -12.38
CA THR A 70 -6.50 14.26 -11.87
C THR A 70 -6.34 12.76 -11.64
N VAL A 71 -5.15 12.20 -11.84
CA VAL A 71 -4.82 10.80 -11.56
C VAL A 71 -4.90 10.56 -10.06
N GLU A 72 -5.76 9.64 -9.63
CA GLU A 72 -5.94 9.30 -8.21
C GLU A 72 -4.69 8.65 -7.64
N GLU A 73 -4.14 9.22 -6.56
CA GLU A 73 -3.04 8.68 -5.78
C GLU A 73 -3.43 8.45 -4.33
N PRO A 74 -2.82 7.49 -3.62
CA PRO A 74 -3.26 7.14 -2.28
C PRO A 74 -3.13 8.27 -1.24
N PHE A 75 -2.09 9.10 -1.35
CA PHE A 75 -1.78 10.13 -0.35
C PHE A 75 -2.73 11.32 -0.40
N CYS A 76 -2.99 11.85 -1.59
CA CYS A 76 -3.78 13.08 -1.74
C CYS A 76 -5.30 12.86 -1.74
N TRP A 77 -5.72 11.59 -1.78
CA TRP A 77 -7.12 11.18 -1.71
C TRP A 77 -7.48 10.51 -0.38
N GLY A 78 -6.52 10.42 0.57
CA GLY A 78 -6.74 9.91 1.92
C GLY A 78 -6.83 8.38 2.00
N THR A 79 -6.56 7.65 0.91
CA THR A 79 -6.48 6.18 0.92
C THR A 79 -5.35 5.71 1.84
N ALA A 80 -4.26 6.47 1.92
CA ALA A 80 -3.14 6.19 2.82
C ALA A 80 -3.45 6.38 4.31
N ASP A 81 -4.56 7.04 4.64
CA ASP A 81 -5.01 7.25 6.03
C ASP A 81 -6.04 6.21 6.48
N LEU A 82 -6.41 5.27 5.60
CA LEU A 82 -7.35 4.19 5.94
C LEU A 82 -6.69 3.17 6.87
N GLU A 83 -7.51 2.62 7.78
CA GLU A 83 -7.06 1.59 8.72
C GLU A 83 -6.67 0.31 7.97
N PHE A 84 -5.55 -0.30 8.34
CA PHE A 84 -5.04 -1.50 7.69
C PHE A 84 -5.92 -2.73 7.99
N PRO A 85 -6.47 -3.43 6.99
CA PRO A 85 -7.41 -4.53 7.18
C PRO A 85 -6.69 -5.86 7.42
N CYS A 86 -6.32 -6.16 8.67
CA CYS A 86 -5.67 -7.43 9.04
C CYS A 86 -6.51 -8.67 8.66
N LYS A 87 -5.97 -9.54 7.79
CA LYS A 87 -6.56 -10.85 7.43
C LYS A 87 -5.90 -12.02 8.16
N SER A 88 -4.61 -11.91 8.47
CA SER A 88 -3.84 -12.91 9.22
C SER A 88 -2.92 -12.24 10.26
N VAL A 89 -2.36 -13.06 11.17
CA VAL A 89 -1.39 -12.59 12.17
C VAL A 89 -0.02 -12.48 11.51
N GLY A 90 0.67 -11.36 11.71
CA GLY A 90 2.00 -11.15 11.14
C GLY A 90 2.44 -9.68 11.13
N ALA A 91 3.63 -9.45 10.59
CA ALA A 91 4.13 -8.13 10.23
C ALA A 91 3.91 -7.92 8.73
N PHE A 92 3.36 -6.76 8.36
CA PHE A 92 3.06 -6.39 6.99
C PHE A 92 3.60 -5.01 6.68
N PRO A 93 4.13 -4.76 5.47
CA PRO A 93 4.50 -3.40 5.08
C PRO A 93 3.26 -2.51 5.07
N ASP A 94 3.43 -1.23 5.44
CA ASP A 94 2.44 -0.23 5.08
C ASP A 94 2.42 -0.07 3.55
N PRO A 95 1.25 -0.09 2.88
CA PRO A 95 1.21 -0.04 1.42
C PRO A 95 1.79 1.23 0.81
N PHE A 96 1.83 2.32 1.57
CA PHE A 96 2.12 3.66 1.07
C PHE A 96 3.37 4.27 1.72
N TYR A 97 3.78 3.82 2.91
CA TYR A 97 4.94 4.34 3.61
C TYR A 97 6.01 3.26 3.78
N CYS A 98 7.13 3.38 3.05
CA CYS A 98 8.23 2.41 3.12
C CYS A 98 8.86 2.28 4.52
N ASN A 99 8.73 3.30 5.36
CA ASN A 99 9.27 3.35 6.71
C ASN A 99 8.26 2.96 7.77
N LYS A 100 7.10 2.44 7.37
CA LYS A 100 6.07 1.97 8.30
C LYS A 100 5.68 0.53 8.01
N PHE A 101 5.20 -0.11 9.05
CA PHE A 101 4.69 -1.48 8.98
C PHE A 101 3.55 -1.65 9.99
N VAL A 102 2.74 -2.66 9.76
CA VAL A 102 1.59 -3.00 10.61
C VAL A 102 1.81 -4.37 11.22
N LEU A 103 1.72 -4.44 12.54
CA LEU A 103 1.62 -5.71 13.25
C LEU A 103 0.15 -6.07 13.40
N CYS A 104 -0.27 -7.14 12.74
CA CYS A 104 -1.59 -7.72 12.89
C CYS A 104 -1.57 -8.74 14.02
N VAL A 105 -2.24 -8.43 15.13
CA VAL A 105 -2.24 -9.25 16.34
C VAL A 105 -3.64 -9.77 16.62
N LYS A 106 -3.74 -11.03 17.06
CA LYS A 106 -5.02 -11.62 17.47
C LYS A 106 -5.37 -11.20 18.89
N GLU A 107 -6.48 -10.48 19.02
CA GLU A 107 -7.08 -10.10 20.29
C GLU A 107 -8.48 -10.70 20.43
N GLY A 108 -8.57 -11.78 21.21
CA GLY A 108 -9.79 -12.57 21.31
C GLY A 108 -10.19 -13.18 19.96
N ALA A 109 -11.36 -12.79 19.46
CA ALA A 109 -11.90 -13.27 18.19
C ALA A 109 -11.57 -12.37 16.98
N ARG A 110 -10.88 -11.24 17.18
CA ARG A 110 -10.59 -10.26 16.12
C ARG A 110 -9.08 -10.11 15.93
N LEU A 111 -8.69 -9.75 14.70
CA LEU A 111 -7.35 -9.23 14.42
C LEU A 111 -7.37 -7.71 14.59
N LYS A 112 -6.34 -7.14 15.21
CA LYS A 112 -6.15 -5.70 15.33
C LYS A 112 -4.85 -5.27 14.66
N PRO A 113 -4.87 -4.17 13.88
CA PRO A 113 -3.67 -3.56 13.34
C PRO A 113 -2.98 -2.68 14.40
N TYR A 114 -1.66 -2.79 14.47
CA TYR A 114 -0.80 -1.89 15.23
C TYR A 114 0.18 -1.23 14.26
N LEU A 115 0.00 0.06 13.99
CA LEU A 115 0.91 0.82 13.13
C LEU A 115 2.21 1.09 13.86
N ASN A 116 3.32 0.80 13.18
CA ASN A 116 4.67 1.03 13.66
C ASN A 116 5.46 1.82 12.61
N GLU A 117 6.45 2.57 13.08
CA GLU A 117 7.38 3.32 12.24
C GLU A 117 8.80 2.84 12.54
N CYS A 118 9.59 2.65 11.48
CA CYS A 118 10.98 2.26 11.57
C CYS A 118 11.83 3.39 12.15
N PRO A 119 13.00 3.07 12.75
CA PRO A 119 13.94 4.09 13.20
C PRO A 119 14.35 5.05 12.07
N PRO A 120 14.70 6.32 12.39
CA PRO A 120 15.12 7.28 11.39
C PRO A 120 16.26 6.75 10.49
N GLY A 121 16.11 6.91 9.18
CA GLY A 121 17.07 6.41 8.19
C GLY A 121 16.84 4.96 7.74
N PHE A 122 15.84 4.27 8.29
CA PHE A 122 15.52 2.89 7.93
C PHE A 122 14.07 2.72 7.47
N GLY A 123 13.90 1.83 6.51
CA GLY A 123 12.64 1.34 5.97
C GLY A 123 12.40 -0.11 6.39
N PHE A 124 11.14 -0.53 6.29
CA PHE A 124 10.76 -1.92 6.51
C PHE A 124 11.14 -2.76 5.28
N ASP A 125 11.97 -3.78 5.45
CA ASP A 125 12.29 -4.76 4.42
C ASP A 125 11.32 -5.94 4.51
N ILE A 126 10.51 -6.08 3.46
CA ILE A 126 9.52 -7.15 3.29
C ILE A 126 10.19 -8.54 3.30
N LYS A 127 11.46 -8.65 2.91
CA LYS A 127 12.20 -9.93 2.86
C LYS A 127 12.55 -10.45 4.25
N THR A 128 12.92 -9.56 5.16
CA THR A 128 13.43 -9.90 6.49
C THR A 128 12.39 -9.70 7.59
N ASP A 129 11.31 -8.96 7.28
CA ASP A 129 10.31 -8.45 8.23
C ASP A 129 10.93 -7.54 9.31
N LEU A 130 12.00 -6.81 8.96
CA LEU A 130 12.75 -5.95 9.88
C LEU A 130 12.92 -4.54 9.30
N CYS A 131 13.30 -3.59 10.16
CA CYS A 131 13.66 -2.23 9.76
C CYS A 131 15.15 -2.13 9.41
N ASP A 132 15.57 -2.78 8.32
CA ASP A 132 16.97 -2.88 7.87
C ASP A 132 17.20 -2.39 6.43
N SER A 133 16.15 -1.88 5.76
CA SER A 133 16.29 -1.22 4.46
C SER A 133 16.83 0.19 4.64
N GLU A 134 18.07 0.48 4.22
CA GLU A 134 18.65 1.82 4.35
C GLU A 134 17.95 2.84 3.44
N LEU A 135 17.51 3.96 4.03
CA LEU A 135 16.88 5.07 3.31
C LEU A 135 17.90 6.17 3.03
N GLY A 136 18.21 6.39 1.76
CA GLY A 136 19.04 7.52 1.33
C GLY A 136 18.41 8.85 1.76
N ASP A 137 19.16 9.68 2.47
CA ASP A 137 18.69 10.94 3.06
C ASP A 137 17.42 10.79 3.93
N GLY A 138 17.17 9.59 4.46
CA GLY A 138 15.96 9.28 5.23
C GLY A 138 14.66 9.29 4.41
N GLN A 139 14.76 9.23 3.07
CA GLN A 139 13.61 9.28 2.17
C GLN A 139 13.22 7.89 1.67
N CYS A 140 11.91 7.68 1.53
CA CYS A 140 11.41 6.49 0.84
C CYS A 140 11.81 6.49 -0.64
N PRO A 141 12.08 5.30 -1.22
CA PRO A 141 12.27 5.18 -2.65
C PRO A 141 11.00 5.61 -3.40
N GLU A 142 11.15 5.97 -4.68
CA GLU A 142 10.00 6.34 -5.53
C GLU A 142 9.04 5.17 -5.75
N THR A 143 9.51 3.92 -5.58
CA THR A 143 8.69 2.71 -5.63
C THR A 143 8.01 2.47 -4.28
N LEU A 144 6.69 2.27 -4.31
CA LEU A 144 5.91 1.93 -3.12
C LEU A 144 6.14 0.48 -2.68
N PRO A 145 6.03 0.17 -1.37
CA PRO A 145 6.18 -1.19 -0.85
C PRO A 145 5.16 -2.18 -1.44
N VAL A 146 3.96 -1.68 -1.76
CA VAL A 146 2.86 -2.45 -2.34
C VAL A 146 2.33 -1.69 -3.56
N PRO A 147 2.05 -2.36 -4.69
CA PRO A 147 1.50 -1.70 -5.87
C PRO A 147 0.19 -0.97 -5.59
N ILE A 148 0.00 0.18 -6.24
CA ILE A 148 -1.27 0.93 -6.19
C ILE A 148 -2.36 0.10 -6.87
N CYS A 149 -3.51 0.01 -6.21
CA CYS A 149 -4.68 -0.63 -6.76
C CYS A 149 -5.32 0.20 -7.87
N THR A 150 -5.35 -0.37 -9.07
CA THR A 150 -5.98 0.23 -10.26
C THR A 150 -7.28 -0.47 -10.63
N GLN A 151 -7.45 -1.72 -10.23
CA GLN A 151 -8.64 -2.53 -10.53
C GLN A 151 -9.00 -3.44 -9.35
N ALA A 152 -10.30 -3.62 -9.11
CA ALA A 152 -10.79 -4.60 -8.13
C ALA A 152 -10.34 -6.01 -8.51
N GLY A 153 -9.83 -6.75 -7.53
CA GLY A 153 -9.25 -8.08 -7.71
C GLY A 153 -7.78 -8.07 -8.11
N GLN A 154 -7.22 -6.97 -8.65
CA GLN A 154 -5.79 -6.88 -8.98
C GLN A 154 -4.96 -7.43 -7.82
N SER A 155 -4.07 -8.37 -8.13
CA SER A 155 -3.35 -9.11 -7.12
C SER A 155 -1.97 -9.52 -7.60
N GLY A 156 -1.12 -9.85 -6.64
CA GLY A 156 0.23 -10.29 -6.92
C GLY A 156 1.00 -10.60 -5.64
N ALA A 157 2.02 -11.42 -5.80
CA ALA A 157 3.00 -11.64 -4.75
C ALA A 157 3.87 -10.38 -4.57
N LEU A 158 4.36 -10.14 -3.35
CA LEU A 158 5.27 -9.02 -3.09
C LEU A 158 6.71 -9.39 -3.45
N ASP A 159 7.41 -8.39 -3.98
CA ASP A 159 8.82 -8.53 -4.33
C ASP A 159 9.66 -8.88 -3.10
N GLY A 160 10.49 -9.91 -3.24
CA GLY A 160 11.36 -10.37 -2.17
C GLY A 160 10.71 -11.36 -1.18
N LYS A 161 9.39 -11.35 -1.02
CA LYS A 161 8.68 -12.32 -0.18
C LYS A 161 7.44 -12.86 -0.90
N PRO A 162 7.61 -13.81 -1.83
CA PRO A 162 6.53 -14.25 -2.72
C PRO A 162 5.42 -15.07 -2.02
N ALA A 163 5.61 -15.42 -0.74
CA ALA A 163 4.55 -15.97 0.10
C ALA A 163 3.57 -14.89 0.57
N MET A 164 4.01 -13.63 0.68
CA MET A 164 3.17 -12.49 1.00
C MET A 164 2.61 -11.91 -0.30
N TYR A 165 1.33 -11.57 -0.31
CA TYR A 165 0.63 -11.09 -1.49
C TYR A 165 -0.38 -10.00 -1.13
N TYR A 166 -0.84 -9.29 -2.14
CA TYR A 166 -1.93 -8.33 -2.03
C TYR A 166 -3.10 -8.73 -2.93
N ILE A 167 -4.32 -8.36 -2.53
CA ILE A 167 -5.51 -8.35 -3.37
C ILE A 167 -6.17 -6.98 -3.21
N CYS A 168 -6.45 -6.31 -4.32
CA CYS A 168 -7.13 -5.03 -4.34
C CYS A 168 -8.63 -5.23 -4.08
N GLU A 169 -9.05 -4.97 -2.84
CA GLU A 169 -10.45 -5.05 -2.42
C GLU A 169 -11.07 -3.66 -2.37
N GLN A 170 -12.38 -3.58 -2.54
CA GLN A 170 -13.11 -2.33 -2.30
C GLN A 170 -13.24 -2.09 -0.80
N TYR A 171 -12.52 -1.09 -0.29
CA TYR A 171 -12.48 -0.79 1.15
C TYR A 171 -13.79 -0.17 1.64
N SER A 172 -14.45 0.61 0.79
CA SER A 172 -15.72 1.26 1.11
C SER A 172 -16.66 1.24 -0.09
N GLU A 173 -17.86 0.69 0.12
CA GLU A 173 -18.96 0.74 -0.85
C GLU A 173 -19.38 2.17 -1.20
N VAL A 174 -19.23 3.10 -0.25
CA VAL A 174 -19.69 4.48 -0.40
C VAL A 174 -18.72 5.31 -1.22
N LYS A 175 -17.41 5.17 -0.96
CA LYS A 175 -16.36 5.99 -1.59
C LYS A 175 -15.73 5.33 -2.82
N LYS A 176 -16.06 4.06 -3.10
CA LYS A 176 -15.45 3.25 -4.19
C LYS A 176 -13.93 3.27 -4.18
N VAL A 177 -13.32 3.29 -2.99
CA VAL A 177 -11.86 3.27 -2.84
C VAL A 177 -11.38 1.83 -2.90
N LEU A 178 -10.42 1.57 -3.77
CA LEU A 178 -9.67 0.30 -3.80
C LEU A 178 -8.49 0.39 -2.83
N TYR A 179 -8.30 -0.66 -2.04
CA TYR A 179 -7.22 -0.75 -1.07
C TYR A 179 -6.50 -2.10 -1.21
N PRO A 180 -5.16 -2.12 -1.21
CA PRO A 180 -4.41 -3.37 -1.25
C PRO A 180 -4.51 -4.07 0.11
N VAL A 181 -5.21 -5.18 0.14
CA VAL A 181 -5.32 -6.03 1.33
C VAL A 181 -4.24 -7.08 1.26
N LEU A 182 -3.37 -7.12 2.27
CA LEU A 182 -2.28 -8.07 2.33
C LEU A 182 -2.64 -9.31 3.13
N ASP A 183 -2.07 -10.44 2.71
CA ASP A 183 -2.12 -11.71 3.42
C ASP A 183 -0.87 -12.55 3.09
N VAL A 184 -0.73 -13.71 3.74
CA VAL A 184 0.40 -14.62 3.56
C VAL A 184 -0.12 -16.02 3.27
N CYS A 185 0.46 -16.65 2.25
CA CYS A 185 0.23 -18.05 1.95
C CYS A 185 0.64 -18.95 3.13
N PRO A 186 -0.10 -20.03 3.40
CA PRO A 186 0.22 -20.94 4.49
C PRO A 186 1.52 -21.72 4.20
N GLY A 187 2.32 -21.94 5.24
CA GLY A 187 3.56 -22.72 5.13
C GLY A 187 4.62 -22.02 4.27
N ALA A 188 5.28 -22.78 3.40
CA ALA A 188 6.32 -22.29 2.48
C ALA A 188 5.79 -22.07 1.05
N GLN A 189 4.48 -21.91 0.91
CA GLN A 189 3.82 -21.69 -0.38
C GLN A 189 4.09 -20.29 -0.93
N VAL A 190 3.91 -20.16 -2.24
CA VAL A 190 4.03 -18.91 -2.98
C VAL A 190 2.70 -18.57 -3.61
N TYR A 191 2.40 -17.27 -3.67
CA TYR A 191 1.20 -16.79 -4.33
C TYR A 191 1.39 -16.71 -5.85
N GLU A 192 0.52 -17.38 -6.60
CA GLU A 192 0.42 -17.35 -8.06
C GLU A 192 -1.05 -17.24 -8.46
N GLU A 193 -1.44 -16.16 -9.16
CA GLU A 193 -2.79 -15.95 -9.73
C GLU A 193 -3.97 -16.44 -8.85
N TYR A 194 -4.12 -15.86 -7.65
CA TYR A 194 -5.15 -16.20 -6.65
C TYR A 194 -5.02 -17.55 -5.96
N GLN A 195 -3.87 -18.22 -6.08
CA GLN A 195 -3.63 -19.51 -5.45
C GLN A 195 -2.31 -19.50 -4.68
N CYS A 196 -2.28 -20.24 -3.57
CA CYS A 196 -1.03 -20.54 -2.87
C CYS A 196 -0.55 -21.93 -3.33
N VAL A 197 0.62 -21.96 -3.97
CA VAL A 197 1.20 -23.16 -4.57
C VAL A 197 2.52 -23.54 -3.88
N ASP A 198 2.83 -24.83 -3.82
CA ASP A 198 4.10 -25.28 -3.26
C ASP A 198 5.25 -24.95 -4.21
N LYS A 199 6.29 -24.32 -3.67
CA LYS A 199 7.50 -23.92 -4.40
C LYS A 199 8.30 -25.18 -4.79
N GLY A 200 7.92 -25.82 -5.89
CA GLY A 200 8.53 -27.07 -6.36
C GLY A 200 7.56 -28.19 -6.73
N GLY A 201 6.28 -27.90 -6.98
CA GLY A 201 5.40 -28.84 -7.65
C GLY A 201 5.87 -29.12 -9.09
N THR A 202 6.85 -30.01 -9.28
CA THR A 202 6.88 -30.84 -10.48
C THR A 202 5.46 -31.33 -10.68
N THR A 203 4.82 -30.90 -11.76
CA THR A 203 3.60 -31.48 -12.26
C THR A 203 3.88 -32.97 -12.44
N THR A 204 3.58 -33.79 -11.43
CA THR A 204 3.29 -35.18 -11.67
C THR A 204 1.98 -35.15 -12.45
N VAL A 205 2.13 -35.06 -13.77
CA VAL A 205 1.10 -35.44 -14.73
C VAL A 205 0.47 -36.71 -14.16
N PRO A 206 -0.87 -36.80 -14.01
CA PRO A 206 -1.48 -38.07 -13.71
C PRO A 206 -1.19 -38.94 -14.92
N THR A 207 -0.16 -39.81 -14.82
CA THR A 207 0.05 -40.89 -15.78
C THR A 207 -1.20 -41.74 -15.68
N THR A 208 -2.11 -41.51 -16.61
CA THR A 208 -3.23 -42.36 -16.91
C THR A 208 -2.67 -43.76 -17.01
N MET A 209 -3.02 -44.64 -16.08
CA MET A 209 -2.69 -46.05 -16.20
C MET A 209 -3.42 -46.56 -17.44
N THR A 210 -2.74 -46.59 -18.58
CA THR A 210 -3.19 -47.32 -19.75
C THR A 210 -3.18 -48.79 -19.38
N THR A 211 -4.34 -49.32 -19.04
CA THR A 211 -4.55 -50.76 -18.85
C THR A 211 -4.27 -51.46 -20.18
N VAL A 212 -3.18 -52.21 -20.21
CA VAL A 212 -2.86 -53.19 -21.24
C VAL A 212 -3.97 -54.25 -21.25
N PRO A 213 -4.66 -54.50 -22.38
CA PRO A 213 -5.53 -55.66 -22.48
C PRO A 213 -4.66 -56.91 -22.69
N THR A 214 -4.69 -57.81 -21.71
CA THR A 214 -4.20 -59.18 -21.83
C THR A 214 -5.08 -59.94 -22.83
N THR A 215 -4.54 -60.23 -24.02
CA THR A 215 -5.13 -61.18 -24.97
C THR A 215 -4.75 -62.59 -24.57
N THR A 216 -5.75 -63.36 -24.13
CA THR A 216 -5.67 -64.82 -23.99
C THR A 216 -6.24 -65.43 -25.26
N GLU A 217 -5.39 -65.93 -26.16
CA GLU A 217 -5.82 -66.84 -27.24
C GLU A 217 -5.32 -68.26 -26.93
N MET A 218 -6.28 -69.16 -26.71
CA MET A 218 -6.09 -70.61 -26.69
C MET A 218 -5.78 -71.09 -28.11
N LYS A 219 -4.69 -71.85 -28.28
CA LYS A 219 -4.43 -72.66 -29.47
C LYS A 219 -4.74 -74.12 -29.16
N THR A 220 -5.74 -74.66 -29.84
CA THR A 220 -6.03 -76.10 -29.89
C THR A 220 -5.76 -76.61 -31.31
N GLU A 221 -4.94 -77.66 -31.38
CA GLU A 221 -4.89 -78.73 -32.38
C GLU A 221 -4.43 -78.43 -33.82
N GLN A 222 -3.17 -78.80 -34.12
CA GLN A 222 -2.82 -79.97 -34.95
C GLN A 222 -1.32 -80.27 -34.85
#